data_AF-A0A7W7Z625-F1
#
_entry.id   AF-A0A7W7Z625-F1
#
_cell.length_a   1.000
_cell.length_b   1.000
_cell.length_c   1.000
_cell.angle_alpha   90.00
_cell.angle_beta   90.00
_cell.angle_gamma   90.00
#
_symmetry.space_group_name_H-M   'P 1'
#
loop_
_entity.id
_entity.type
_entity.pdbx_description
1 polymer ?
#
loop_
_entity_poly.entity_id
_entity_poly.type
_entity_poly.pdbx_seq_one_letter_code
_entity_poly.pdbx_strand_id
1 'polypeptide(L)'
;MSEPQTKLPVDPVCREAIERLLASMSKARGEDGLRAAFLFGKPGAPLFARNLGIEIFYSRKKILAAVLYVRANGPSHLRQMAVQDIQSMLTTFVSENFGYLADETMFTQVEGAFSGCVSPQTKDVLAAALAESLIFKPPTELTLYPLVAVRVDQDFESGTFCFIQPSALTPARLGIHPRNTLFPDKFPPFNERGRKEDVLSWLGVSAPTFAIAEKRKAAVLGALALTLPRHERKMFSGRHTYGGRCTVSARGATESFGETNVPPLMHDAVVEAQDHPWMAVLAAKLLSGDNTDKRHCRALEYFYRAWPLDPNESFSHLFMGMDSIFGDSSQATQAVIEAVTKHGGFAFPYERLKLLLGLRATVIHGGAPDVHDSDKYHRYYETYGDDPIIDIELIAARCFRAVIFDDLLPERPDRREEMRRSKSRA
;
A
#
# COMPACT_ATOMS: atom_id res chain seq x y z
N MET A 1 33.46 -25.19 32.27
CA MET A 1 32.87 -26.14 31.30
C MET A 1 31.55 -25.54 30.86
N SER A 2 31.55 -24.85 29.73
CA SER A 2 30.37 -24.19 29.16
C SER A 2 29.57 -25.24 28.40
N GLU A 3 28.28 -25.39 28.71
CA GLU A 3 27.39 -26.26 27.95
C GLU A 3 27.43 -25.92 26.45
N PRO A 4 27.42 -26.93 25.56
CA PRO A 4 27.36 -26.69 24.13
C PRO A 4 26.00 -26.05 23.81
N GLN A 5 26.01 -24.74 23.53
CA GLN A 5 24.85 -24.05 22.95
C GLN A 5 24.47 -24.79 21.67
N THR A 6 23.32 -25.46 21.70
CA THR A 6 22.66 -26.03 20.53
C THR A 6 22.57 -24.95 19.45
N LYS A 7 23.36 -25.10 18.38
CA LYS A 7 23.35 -24.21 17.22
C LYS A 7 21.93 -24.19 16.65
N LEU A 8 21.21 -23.10 16.90
CA LEU A 8 19.96 -22.82 16.20
C LEU A 8 20.25 -22.81 14.69
N PRO A 9 19.43 -23.47 13.86
CA PRO A 9 19.59 -23.42 12.42
C PRO A 9 19.47 -21.97 11.96
N VAL A 10 20.52 -21.45 11.31
CA VAL A 10 20.56 -20.08 10.80
C VAL A 10 19.76 -20.02 9.51
N ASP A 11 18.84 -19.06 9.42
CA ASP A 11 18.05 -18.83 8.21
C ASP A 11 19.00 -18.50 7.03
N PRO A 12 18.98 -19.30 5.94
CA PRO A 12 19.89 -19.12 4.81
C PRO A 12 19.69 -17.78 4.08
N VAL A 13 18.47 -17.23 4.08
CA VAL A 13 18.18 -15.91 3.49
C VAL A 13 18.84 -14.81 4.32
N CYS A 14 18.70 -14.88 5.65
CA CYS A 14 19.34 -13.92 6.55
C CYS A 14 20.86 -14.01 6.45
N ARG A 15 21.41 -15.23 6.37
CA ARG A 15 22.85 -15.46 6.24
C ARG A 15 23.42 -14.83 4.96
N GLU A 16 22.80 -15.08 3.82
CA GLU A 16 23.22 -14.52 2.53
C GLU A 16 23.01 -12.99 2.48
N ALA A 17 21.96 -12.47 3.11
CA ALA A 17 21.73 -11.04 3.25
C ALA A 17 22.87 -10.36 4.04
N ILE A 18 23.28 -10.94 5.18
CA ILE A 18 24.41 -10.46 5.97
C ILE A 18 25.72 -10.56 5.18
N GLU A 19 25.96 -11.63 4.44
CA GLU A 19 27.15 -11.76 3.60
C GLU A 19 27.24 -10.61 2.58
N ARG A 20 26.14 -10.32 1.87
CA ARG A 20 26.08 -9.22 0.88
C ARG A 20 26.21 -7.86 1.54
N LEU A 21 25.62 -7.67 2.72
CA LEU A 21 25.69 -6.44 3.48
C LEU A 21 27.14 -6.17 3.94
N LEU A 22 27.80 -7.15 4.53
CA LEU A 22 29.21 -7.04 4.94
C LEU A 22 30.15 -6.88 3.74
N ALA A 23 29.85 -7.50 2.60
CA ALA A 23 30.62 -7.32 1.37
C ALA A 23 30.54 -5.89 0.81
N SER A 24 29.50 -5.15 1.20
CA SER A 24 29.33 -3.74 0.86
C SER A 24 30.08 -2.79 1.79
N MET A 25 30.52 -3.24 2.96
CA MET A 25 31.10 -2.41 4.02
C MET A 25 32.63 -2.48 4.05
N SER A 26 33.29 -1.34 4.27
CA SER A 26 34.75 -1.24 4.47
C SER A 26 35.14 -0.08 5.38
N LYS A 27 36.37 -0.10 5.92
CA LYS A 27 36.97 1.04 6.64
C LYS A 27 37.58 2.08 5.70
N ALA A 28 38.04 1.66 4.53
CA ALA A 28 38.62 2.55 3.52
C ALA A 28 37.51 3.13 2.63
N ARG A 29 37.67 4.41 2.27
CA ARG A 29 36.83 5.06 1.27
C ARG A 29 37.13 4.48 -0.11
N GLY A 30 36.20 3.69 -0.65
CA GLY A 30 36.23 3.25 -2.05
C GLY A 30 35.84 4.37 -3.03
N GLU A 31 35.92 4.08 -4.33
CA GLU A 31 35.60 5.03 -5.40
C GLU A 31 34.14 5.53 -5.39
N ASP A 32 33.20 4.71 -4.90
CA ASP A 32 31.74 4.97 -4.88
C ASP A 32 31.12 4.98 -3.47
N GLY A 33 31.95 5.19 -2.44
CA GLY A 33 31.61 4.94 -1.04
C GLY A 33 30.65 5.96 -0.40
N LEU A 34 29.48 5.52 0.04
CA LEU A 34 28.61 6.27 0.95
C LEU A 34 29.18 6.19 2.37
N ARG A 35 29.53 7.33 2.95
CA ARG A 35 30.07 7.44 4.31
C ARG A 35 28.94 7.31 5.34
N ALA A 36 29.16 6.53 6.39
CA ALA A 36 28.31 6.48 7.58
C ALA A 36 29.18 6.54 8.83
N ALA A 37 28.84 7.44 9.75
CA ALA A 37 29.47 7.54 11.06
C ALA A 37 28.38 7.48 12.13
N PHE A 38 28.59 6.67 13.17
CA PHE A 38 27.61 6.47 14.23
C PHE A 38 28.27 6.02 15.53
N LEU A 39 27.52 6.19 16.62
CA LEU A 39 27.88 5.65 17.93
C LEU A 39 27.28 4.26 18.10
N PHE A 40 28.07 3.34 18.66
CA PHE A 40 27.68 1.98 18.97
C PHE A 40 28.08 1.59 20.40
N GLY A 41 27.54 0.48 20.86
CA GLY A 41 27.81 -0.12 22.17
C GLY A 41 27.54 -1.61 22.11
N LYS A 42 27.31 -2.23 23.27
CA LYS A 42 26.84 -3.63 23.30
C LYS A 42 25.53 -3.75 22.50
N PRO A 43 25.33 -4.83 21.72
CA PRO A 43 24.08 -5.05 21.00
C PRO A 43 22.86 -4.94 21.91
N GLY A 44 21.82 -4.22 21.46
CA GLY A 44 20.62 -3.94 22.24
C GLY A 44 20.76 -2.82 23.29
N ALA A 45 21.93 -2.21 23.45
CA ALA A 45 22.09 -1.09 24.38
C ALA A 45 21.28 0.15 23.95
N PRO A 46 20.67 0.88 24.92
CA PRO A 46 19.96 2.13 24.63
C PRO A 46 20.92 3.20 24.11
N LEU A 47 20.40 4.18 23.37
CA LEU A 47 21.21 5.20 22.68
C LEU A 47 22.21 5.92 23.61
N PHE A 48 21.81 6.23 24.85
CA PHE A 48 22.67 6.92 25.83
C PHE A 48 23.84 6.06 26.36
N ALA A 49 23.83 4.75 26.10
CA ALA A 49 24.90 3.83 26.50
C ALA A 49 25.84 3.47 25.32
N ARG A 50 25.64 4.08 24.15
CA ARG A 50 26.48 3.90 22.96
C ARG A 50 27.57 4.97 22.95
N ASN A 51 28.76 4.61 23.45
CA ASN A 51 29.84 5.58 23.70
C ASN A 51 31.05 5.41 22.76
N LEU A 52 31.03 4.40 21.89
CA LEU A 52 32.12 4.16 20.93
C LEU A 52 31.71 4.65 19.54
N GLY A 53 32.56 5.44 18.88
CA GLY A 53 32.32 5.91 17.53
C GLY A 53 33.01 5.03 16.49
N ILE A 54 32.36 4.80 15.36
CA ILE A 54 33.02 4.26 14.18
C ILE A 54 32.57 5.00 12.92
N GLU A 55 33.47 5.03 11.95
CA GLU A 55 33.22 5.44 10.59
C GLU A 55 33.42 4.26 9.64
N ILE A 56 32.44 4.02 8.78
CA ILE A 56 32.48 3.00 7.73
C ILE A 56 32.01 3.57 6.40
N PHE A 57 32.39 2.90 5.31
CA PHE A 57 31.97 3.23 3.96
C PHE A 57 31.20 2.07 3.34
N TYR A 58 30.13 2.39 2.62
CA TYR A 58 29.35 1.43 1.86
C TYR A 58 29.60 1.62 0.36
N SER A 59 30.01 0.57 -0.36
CA SER A 59 29.98 0.61 -1.83
C SER A 59 28.54 0.64 -2.32
N ARG A 60 28.17 1.68 -3.07
CA ARG A 60 26.79 1.94 -3.52
C ARG A 60 26.23 0.77 -4.33
N LYS A 61 27.02 0.20 -5.24
CA LYS A 61 26.58 -0.94 -6.07
C LYS A 61 26.29 -2.18 -5.21
N LYS A 62 27.14 -2.45 -4.22
CA LYS A 62 27.03 -3.65 -3.38
C LYS A 62 25.92 -3.54 -2.34
N ILE A 63 25.74 -2.38 -1.71
CA ILE A 63 24.61 -2.18 -0.78
C ILE A 63 23.28 -2.31 -1.53
N LEU A 64 23.17 -1.77 -2.74
CA LEU A 64 21.98 -1.93 -3.58
C LEU A 64 21.71 -3.41 -3.91
N ALA A 65 22.76 -4.20 -4.20
CA ALA A 65 22.61 -5.63 -4.42
C ALA A 65 22.11 -6.38 -3.17
N ALA A 66 22.57 -5.99 -1.97
CA ALA A 66 22.07 -6.53 -0.70
C ALA A 66 20.58 -6.17 -0.49
N VAL A 67 20.22 -4.90 -0.73
CA VAL A 67 18.84 -4.40 -0.63
C VAL A 67 17.91 -5.15 -1.58
N LEU A 68 18.29 -5.31 -2.84
CA LEU A 68 17.50 -6.03 -3.84
C LEU A 68 17.36 -7.52 -3.49
N TYR A 69 18.42 -8.14 -2.94
CA TYR A 69 18.37 -9.52 -2.47
C TYR A 69 17.37 -9.68 -1.32
N VAL A 70 17.46 -8.83 -0.29
CA VAL A 70 16.53 -8.83 0.86
C VAL A 70 15.11 -8.56 0.41
N ARG A 71 14.91 -7.63 -0.52
CA ARG A 71 13.59 -7.33 -1.10
C ARG A 71 12.99 -8.53 -1.83
N ALA A 72 13.79 -9.31 -2.57
CA ALA A 72 13.30 -10.46 -3.32
C ALA A 72 13.01 -11.67 -2.42
N ASN A 73 13.95 -11.99 -1.52
CA ASN A 73 13.98 -13.26 -0.78
C ASN A 73 13.50 -13.16 0.66
N GLY A 74 13.52 -11.96 1.25
CA GLY A 74 13.02 -11.73 2.60
C GLY A 74 11.50 -11.76 2.69
N PRO A 75 10.93 -11.34 3.85
CA PRO A 75 9.50 -11.34 4.08
C PRO A 75 8.72 -10.53 3.04
N SER A 76 7.50 -10.99 2.75
CA SER A 76 6.66 -10.50 1.66
C SER A 76 6.40 -8.98 1.70
N HIS A 77 6.38 -8.38 2.89
CA HIS A 77 6.15 -6.95 3.08
C HIS A 77 7.27 -6.09 2.45
N LEU A 78 8.52 -6.58 2.46
CA LEU A 78 9.67 -5.86 1.90
C LEU A 78 9.56 -5.68 0.38
N ARG A 79 8.91 -6.61 -0.34
CA ARG A 79 8.66 -6.49 -1.79
C ARG A 79 7.84 -5.25 -2.15
N GLN A 80 7.03 -4.79 -1.21
CA GLN A 80 6.12 -3.66 -1.40
C GLN A 80 6.72 -2.31 -0.98
N MET A 81 7.90 -2.32 -0.34
CA MET A 81 8.60 -1.12 0.12
C MET A 81 9.51 -0.54 -0.96
N ALA A 82 9.82 0.75 -0.83
CA ALA A 82 10.82 1.38 -1.69
C ALA A 82 12.22 0.85 -1.35
N VAL A 83 13.07 0.77 -2.37
CA VAL A 83 14.47 0.33 -2.23
C VAL A 83 15.20 1.19 -1.18
N GLN A 84 14.96 2.50 -1.18
CA GLN A 84 15.60 3.44 -0.27
C GLN A 84 15.21 3.20 1.21
N ASP A 85 13.96 2.79 1.47
CA ASP A 85 13.48 2.51 2.83
C ASP A 85 14.17 1.25 3.37
N ILE A 86 14.25 0.20 2.56
CA ILE A 86 14.94 -1.05 2.92
C ILE A 86 16.42 -0.79 3.15
N GLN A 87 17.06 0.04 2.31
CA GLN A 87 18.45 0.44 2.52
C GLN A 87 18.63 1.13 3.87
N SER A 88 17.74 2.06 4.22
CA SER A 88 17.76 2.79 5.49
C SER A 88 17.55 1.87 6.70
N MET A 89 16.67 0.87 6.57
CA MET A 89 16.47 -0.17 7.58
C MET A 89 17.74 -1.00 7.78
N LEU A 90 18.37 -1.48 6.70
CA LEU A 90 19.59 -2.29 6.78
C LEU A 90 20.77 -1.52 7.37
N THR A 91 20.96 -0.24 7.00
CA THR A 91 22.04 0.59 7.57
C THR A 91 21.79 0.92 9.04
N THR A 92 20.53 1.11 9.44
CA THR A 92 20.13 1.26 10.85
C THR A 92 20.38 -0.03 11.63
N PHE A 93 20.01 -1.18 11.06
CA PHE A 93 20.30 -2.48 11.66
C PHE A 93 21.81 -2.68 11.91
N VAL A 94 22.65 -2.30 10.95
CA VAL A 94 24.12 -2.34 11.13
C VAL A 94 24.55 -1.45 12.29
N SER A 95 24.06 -0.21 12.38
CA SER A 95 24.49 0.70 13.46
C SER A 95 24.06 0.21 14.84
N GLU A 96 22.88 -0.41 14.95
CA GLU A 96 22.36 -0.98 16.19
C GLU A 96 23.07 -2.27 16.62
N ASN A 97 23.61 -3.03 15.67
CA ASN A 97 24.21 -4.34 15.89
C ASN A 97 25.73 -4.36 15.66
N PHE A 98 26.34 -3.19 15.44
CA PHE A 98 27.78 -3.07 15.15
C PHE A 98 28.66 -3.64 16.27
N GLY A 99 28.17 -3.68 17.51
CA GLY A 99 28.87 -4.29 18.63
C GLY A 99 29.30 -5.75 18.39
N TYR A 100 28.57 -6.52 17.57
CA TYR A 100 28.99 -7.87 17.18
C TYR A 100 30.22 -7.89 16.27
N LEU A 101 30.45 -6.82 15.49
CA LEU A 101 31.57 -6.69 14.57
C LEU A 101 32.80 -6.05 15.20
N ALA A 102 32.62 -5.35 16.32
CA ALA A 102 33.62 -4.43 16.86
C ALA A 102 34.95 -5.10 17.17
N ASP A 103 34.94 -6.29 17.78
CA ASP A 103 36.17 -7.00 18.17
C ASP A 103 36.99 -7.44 16.95
N GLU A 104 36.32 -7.81 15.84
CA GLU A 104 36.97 -8.32 14.64
C GLU A 104 37.32 -7.23 13.63
N THR A 105 36.68 -6.06 13.72
CA THR A 105 36.83 -4.99 12.73
C THR A 105 37.41 -3.71 13.29
N MET A 106 37.12 -3.29 14.54
CA MET A 106 37.48 -1.95 15.05
C MET A 106 38.97 -1.83 15.34
N PHE A 107 39.54 -2.81 16.04
CA PHE A 107 40.94 -2.78 16.50
C PHE A 107 41.93 -3.48 15.54
N THR A 108 41.43 -4.00 14.44
CA THR A 108 42.21 -4.64 13.39
C THR A 108 42.36 -3.71 12.18
N GLN A 109 43.53 -3.77 11.54
CA GLN A 109 43.68 -3.20 10.20
C GLN A 109 42.97 -4.12 9.21
N VAL A 110 41.78 -3.68 8.79
CA VAL A 110 40.95 -4.40 7.81
C VAL A 110 41.25 -3.84 6.43
N GLU A 111 41.96 -4.60 5.60
CA GLU A 111 42.08 -4.32 4.18
C GLU A 111 40.92 -4.95 3.41
N GLY A 112 40.12 -4.12 2.74
CA GLY A 112 38.98 -4.58 1.94
C GLY A 112 37.64 -4.61 2.66
N ALA A 113 36.77 -5.54 2.24
CA ALA A 113 35.39 -5.64 2.68
C ALA A 113 35.25 -6.48 3.95
N PHE A 114 34.30 -6.13 4.82
CA PHE A 114 34.10 -6.83 6.09
C PHE A 114 33.74 -8.29 5.92
N SER A 115 33.11 -8.68 4.81
CA SER A 115 32.80 -10.08 4.53
C SER A 115 34.04 -10.98 4.48
N GLY A 116 35.22 -10.47 4.11
CA GLY A 116 36.46 -11.24 4.06
C GLY A 116 37.16 -11.39 5.40
N CYS A 117 36.86 -10.53 6.38
CA CYS A 117 37.56 -10.44 7.65
C CYS A 117 36.72 -10.91 8.83
N VAL A 118 35.40 -10.85 8.71
CA VAL A 118 34.47 -11.27 9.77
C VAL A 118 34.33 -12.80 9.76
N SER A 119 34.46 -13.40 10.93
CA SER A 119 34.40 -14.85 11.14
C SER A 119 33.03 -15.42 10.75
N PRO A 120 32.97 -16.72 10.36
CA PRO A 120 31.68 -17.36 10.11
C PRO A 120 30.72 -17.30 11.30
N GLN A 121 31.23 -17.36 12.53
CA GLN A 121 30.43 -17.33 13.76
C GLN A 121 29.76 -15.97 13.96
N THR A 122 30.50 -14.87 13.79
CA THR A 122 29.94 -13.51 13.93
C THR A 122 28.89 -13.22 12.87
N LYS A 123 29.10 -13.71 11.64
CA LYS A 123 28.09 -13.65 10.58
C LYS A 123 26.83 -14.45 10.94
N ASP A 124 26.94 -15.57 11.67
CA ASP A 124 25.78 -16.39 12.08
C ASP A 124 24.98 -15.66 13.16
N VAL A 125 25.68 -15.03 14.11
CA VAL A 125 25.07 -14.19 15.15
C VAL A 125 24.32 -13.00 14.53
N LEU A 126 24.92 -12.32 13.56
CA LEU A 126 24.26 -11.22 12.84
C LEU A 126 23.07 -11.70 12.02
N ALA A 127 23.15 -12.88 11.39
CA ALA A 127 22.04 -13.46 10.65
C ALA A 127 20.87 -13.80 11.57
N ALA A 128 21.15 -14.37 12.76
CA ALA A 128 20.13 -14.59 13.78
C ALA A 128 19.52 -13.27 14.29
N ALA A 129 20.34 -12.24 14.52
CA ALA A 129 19.85 -10.91 14.91
C ALA A 129 18.99 -10.27 13.83
N LEU A 130 19.33 -10.45 12.55
CA LEU A 130 18.52 -9.96 11.42
C LEU A 130 17.17 -10.68 11.35
N ALA A 131 17.15 -12.00 11.55
CA ALA A 131 15.93 -12.79 11.58
C ALA A 131 14.95 -12.37 12.69
N GLU A 132 15.47 -11.93 13.83
CA GLU A 132 14.67 -11.42 14.96
C GLU A 132 14.41 -9.90 14.90
N SER A 133 14.99 -9.20 13.93
CA SER A 133 14.84 -7.75 13.80
C SER A 133 13.44 -7.36 13.32
N LEU A 134 13.08 -6.09 13.55
CA LEU A 134 11.86 -5.48 13.00
C LEU A 134 11.83 -5.45 11.46
N ILE A 135 12.97 -5.72 10.79
CA ILE A 135 13.04 -5.86 9.33
C ILE A 135 12.39 -7.18 8.90
N PHE A 136 12.64 -8.26 9.63
CA PHE A 136 12.13 -9.59 9.26
C PHE A 136 10.85 -9.98 10.01
N LYS A 137 10.67 -9.45 11.23
CA LYS A 137 9.49 -9.64 12.07
C LYS A 137 8.89 -8.29 12.49
N PRO A 138 8.43 -7.46 11.53
CA PRO A 138 7.75 -6.22 11.88
C PRO A 138 6.47 -6.50 12.68
N PRO A 139 6.17 -5.72 13.73
CA PRO A 139 4.87 -5.78 14.36
C PRO A 139 3.79 -5.36 13.35
N THR A 140 2.61 -5.93 13.48
CA THR A 140 1.44 -5.41 12.76
C THR A 140 0.91 -4.21 13.52
N GLU A 141 0.86 -3.06 12.86
CA GLU A 141 0.36 -1.81 13.42
C GLU A 141 -0.99 -1.47 12.80
N LEU A 142 -1.88 -0.89 13.61
CA LEU A 142 -3.19 -0.43 13.14
C LEU A 142 -3.08 1.03 12.71
N THR A 143 -3.35 1.32 11.44
CA THR A 143 -3.49 2.70 10.94
C THR A 143 -4.95 3.03 10.73
N LEU A 144 -5.42 4.07 11.41
CA LEU A 144 -6.77 4.61 11.30
C LEU A 144 -6.79 5.77 10.31
N TYR A 145 -7.79 5.75 9.43
CA TYR A 145 -8.09 6.79 8.46
C TYR A 145 -9.46 7.38 8.75
N PRO A 146 -9.56 8.71 9.00
CA PRO A 146 -10.85 9.36 9.18
C PRO A 146 -11.59 9.38 7.84
N LEU A 147 -12.89 9.05 7.88
CA LEU A 147 -13.79 9.11 6.74
C LEU A 147 -14.89 10.15 7.01
N VAL A 148 -15.02 11.11 6.09
CA VAL A 148 -15.96 12.25 6.18
C VAL A 148 -17.13 12.14 5.20
N ALA A 149 -16.99 11.27 4.19
CA ALA A 149 -18.02 11.01 3.17
C ALA A 149 -18.42 9.52 3.11
N VAL A 150 -18.08 8.77 4.17
CA VAL A 150 -18.46 7.37 4.34
C VAL A 150 -19.08 7.22 5.72
N ARG A 151 -20.29 6.68 5.76
CA ARG A 151 -21.01 6.30 6.97
C ARG A 151 -20.99 4.79 7.10
N VAL A 152 -20.80 4.27 8.30
CA VAL A 152 -20.86 2.85 8.60
C VAL A 152 -22.13 2.60 9.40
N ASP A 153 -23.09 1.89 8.82
CA ASP A 153 -24.34 1.52 9.50
C ASP A 153 -24.16 0.19 10.24
N GLN A 154 -23.36 -0.72 9.67
CA GLN A 154 -22.94 -1.96 10.33
C GLN A 154 -21.42 -2.09 10.27
N ASP A 155 -20.79 -2.28 11.44
CA ASP A 155 -19.35 -2.49 11.52
C ASP A 155 -18.92 -3.76 10.77
N PHE A 156 -17.85 -3.64 10.00
CA PHE A 156 -17.13 -4.75 9.41
C PHE A 156 -15.73 -4.85 10.03
N GLU A 157 -15.32 -6.05 10.43
CA GLU A 157 -13.99 -6.30 10.96
C GLU A 157 -13.39 -7.57 10.39
N SER A 158 -12.13 -7.46 9.97
CA SER A 158 -11.28 -8.58 9.59
C SER A 158 -9.89 -8.40 10.22
N GLY A 159 -9.03 -9.41 10.12
CA GLY A 159 -7.62 -9.27 10.55
C GLY A 159 -6.80 -8.26 9.75
N THR A 160 -7.29 -7.78 8.60
CA THR A 160 -6.54 -6.90 7.68
C THR A 160 -7.03 -5.46 7.69
N PHE A 161 -8.35 -5.27 7.70
CA PHE A 161 -8.97 -3.95 7.76
C PHE A 161 -10.35 -4.02 8.42
N CYS A 162 -10.86 -2.86 8.84
CA CYS A 162 -12.20 -2.70 9.38
C CYS A 162 -12.84 -1.39 8.91
N PHE A 163 -14.16 -1.39 8.80
CA PHE A 163 -14.98 -0.20 8.72
C PHE A 163 -15.81 -0.14 9.99
N ILE A 164 -15.66 0.93 10.78
CA ILE A 164 -16.32 1.02 12.08
C ILE A 164 -16.94 2.39 12.30
N GLN A 165 -18.04 2.38 13.04
CA GLN A 165 -18.61 3.58 13.64
C GLN A 165 -17.64 4.20 14.66
N PRO A 166 -17.72 5.53 14.88
CA PRO A 166 -16.99 6.19 15.95
C PRO A 166 -17.17 5.50 17.30
N SER A 167 -18.41 5.16 17.67
CA SER A 167 -18.74 4.49 18.94
C SER A 167 -18.03 3.15 19.15
N ALA A 168 -17.65 2.46 18.07
CA ALA A 168 -16.98 1.17 18.12
C ALA A 168 -15.45 1.25 18.22
N LEU A 169 -14.88 2.45 18.06
CA LEU A 169 -13.46 2.68 18.28
C LEU A 169 -13.18 2.71 19.79
N THR A 170 -12.70 1.58 20.31
CA THR A 170 -12.43 1.37 21.73
C THR A 170 -10.95 1.05 21.98
N PRO A 171 -10.45 1.28 23.21
CA PRO A 171 -9.09 0.89 23.60
C PRO A 171 -8.76 -0.59 23.32
N ALA A 172 -9.73 -1.48 23.58
CA ALA A 172 -9.58 -2.91 23.35
C ALA A 172 -9.35 -3.22 21.86
N ARG A 173 -10.11 -2.58 20.97
CA ARG A 173 -9.98 -2.73 19.51
C ARG A 173 -8.64 -2.18 18.99
N LEU A 174 -8.11 -1.14 19.63
CA LEU A 174 -6.83 -0.55 19.30
C LEU A 174 -5.63 -1.36 19.81
N GLY A 175 -5.86 -2.37 20.66
CA GLY A 175 -4.79 -3.18 21.26
C GLY A 175 -3.85 -2.37 22.15
N ILE A 176 -4.30 -1.22 22.67
CA ILE A 176 -3.51 -0.35 23.54
C ILE A 176 -4.21 -0.12 24.87
N HIS A 177 -3.41 0.11 25.91
CA HIS A 177 -3.85 0.78 27.12
C HIS A 177 -3.59 2.27 26.92
N PRO A 178 -4.62 3.07 26.55
CA PRO A 178 -4.42 4.48 26.27
C PRO A 178 -3.85 5.17 27.49
N ARG A 179 -2.70 5.83 27.31
CA ARG A 179 -2.22 6.83 28.28
C ARG A 179 -2.98 8.15 28.15
N ASN A 180 -3.63 8.38 27.01
CA ASN A 180 -4.35 9.59 26.66
C ASN A 180 -5.84 9.30 26.46
N THR A 181 -6.69 10.29 26.71
CA THR A 181 -8.13 10.19 26.43
C THR A 181 -8.39 9.90 24.95
N LEU A 182 -9.23 8.89 24.67
CA LEU A 182 -9.68 8.55 23.33
C LEU A 182 -10.94 9.35 22.99
N PHE A 183 -10.95 10.03 21.84
CA PHE A 183 -12.09 10.76 21.28
C PHE A 183 -12.54 10.08 19.99
N PRO A 184 -13.47 9.11 20.07
CA PRO A 184 -13.77 8.23 18.95
C PRO A 184 -14.43 8.95 17.75
N ASP A 185 -15.08 10.08 17.99
CA ASP A 185 -15.75 10.94 17.02
C ASP A 185 -14.87 12.04 16.43
N LYS A 186 -13.59 12.11 16.85
CA LYS A 186 -12.67 13.18 16.44
C LYS A 186 -11.39 12.66 15.80
N PHE A 187 -10.88 13.41 14.83
CA PHE A 187 -9.52 13.28 14.34
C PHE A 187 -8.65 14.46 14.78
N PRO A 188 -7.45 14.21 15.35
CA PRO A 188 -6.91 12.91 15.70
C PRO A 188 -7.56 12.32 16.97
N PRO A 189 -7.59 10.98 17.14
CA PRO A 189 -8.38 10.36 18.20
C PRO A 189 -7.71 10.40 19.59
N PHE A 190 -6.40 10.66 19.72
CA PHE A 190 -5.69 10.64 21.02
C PHE A 190 -5.12 11.98 21.47
N ASN A 191 -5.22 13.02 20.63
CA ASN A 191 -4.63 14.31 20.93
C ASN A 191 -5.64 15.22 21.65
N GLU A 192 -5.33 15.74 22.84
CA GLU A 192 -6.25 16.66 23.55
C GLU A 192 -6.10 18.13 23.11
N ARG A 193 -5.03 18.48 22.37
CA ARG A 193 -4.68 19.87 22.05
C ARG A 193 -4.55 20.08 20.54
N GLY A 194 -4.96 21.26 20.06
CA GLY A 194 -4.80 21.65 18.66
C GLY A 194 -6.01 21.31 17.79
N ARG A 195 -5.78 21.16 16.48
CA ARG A 195 -6.84 20.98 15.47
C ARG A 195 -7.60 19.68 15.72
N LYS A 196 -8.93 19.78 15.69
CA LYS A 196 -9.89 18.68 15.83
C LYS A 196 -10.93 18.76 14.74
N GLU A 197 -11.21 17.63 14.14
CA GLU A 197 -12.19 17.52 13.08
C GLU A 197 -13.14 16.35 13.35
N ASP A 198 -14.40 16.49 12.95
CA ASP A 198 -15.44 15.47 13.13
C ASP A 198 -15.26 14.31 12.14
N VAL A 199 -15.42 13.09 12.64
CA VAL A 199 -15.30 11.86 11.85
C VAL A 199 -16.66 11.17 11.76
N LEU A 200 -17.11 10.83 10.55
CA LEU A 200 -18.33 10.04 10.39
C LEU A 200 -18.08 8.57 10.66
N SER A 201 -16.93 8.04 10.24
CA SER A 201 -16.53 6.66 10.41
C SER A 201 -15.03 6.48 10.26
N TRP A 202 -14.50 5.35 10.71
CA TRP A 202 -13.09 5.01 10.57
C TRP A 202 -12.90 3.85 9.60
N LEU A 203 -11.87 3.96 8.76
CA LEU A 203 -11.23 2.82 8.13
C LEU A 203 -9.97 2.49 8.93
N GLY A 204 -9.94 1.33 9.58
CA GLY A 204 -8.74 0.79 10.20
C GLY A 204 -8.04 -0.17 9.25
N VAL A 205 -6.72 -0.08 9.13
CA VAL A 205 -5.90 -0.99 8.32
C VAL A 205 -4.74 -1.51 9.16
N SER A 206 -4.70 -2.82 9.35
CA SER A 206 -3.61 -3.52 10.03
C SER A 206 -2.53 -3.86 9.02
N ALA A 207 -1.32 -3.34 9.19
CA ALA A 207 -0.21 -3.62 8.30
C ALA A 207 1.16 -3.52 9.01
N PRO A 208 2.20 -4.19 8.48
CA PRO A 208 3.55 -4.10 9.04
C PRO A 208 4.22 -2.74 8.90
N THR A 209 3.80 -1.96 7.89
CA THR A 209 4.33 -0.63 7.62
C THR A 209 3.23 0.27 7.09
N PHE A 210 3.40 1.57 7.30
CA PHE A 210 2.48 2.58 6.75
C PHE A 210 2.34 2.52 5.22
N ALA A 211 3.43 2.27 4.49
CA ALA A 211 3.38 2.18 3.03
C ALA A 211 2.46 1.04 2.54
N ILE A 212 2.38 -0.06 3.29
CA ILE A 212 1.47 -1.17 3.00
C ILE A 212 0.04 -0.80 3.43
N ALA A 213 -0.11 -0.11 4.56
CA ALA A 213 -1.41 0.40 5.00
C ALA A 213 -2.03 1.32 3.94
N GLU A 214 -1.26 2.22 3.32
CA GLU A 214 -1.73 3.09 2.24
C GLU A 214 -2.22 2.31 1.00
N LYS A 215 -1.47 1.28 0.58
CA LYS A 215 -1.87 0.44 -0.57
C LYS A 215 -3.16 -0.31 -0.28
N ARG A 216 -3.27 -0.90 0.91
CA ARG A 216 -4.48 -1.59 1.39
C ARG A 216 -5.66 -0.63 1.48
N LYS A 217 -5.47 0.56 2.05
CA LYS A 217 -6.46 1.64 2.10
C LYS A 217 -6.97 1.98 0.71
N ALA A 218 -6.07 2.21 -0.24
CA ALA A 218 -6.42 2.52 -1.63
C ALA A 218 -7.23 1.39 -2.28
N ALA A 219 -6.83 0.13 -2.10
CA ALA A 219 -7.60 -1.01 -2.62
C ALA A 219 -9.00 -1.12 -1.98
N VAL A 220 -9.10 -0.93 -0.66
CA VAL A 220 -10.39 -0.95 0.08
C VAL A 220 -11.31 0.17 -0.37
N LEU A 221 -10.82 1.40 -0.47
CA LEU A 221 -11.61 2.54 -0.91
C LEU A 221 -11.93 2.47 -2.41
N GLY A 222 -11.07 1.85 -3.22
CA GLY A 222 -11.35 1.56 -4.63
C GLY A 222 -12.50 0.55 -4.79
N ALA A 223 -12.53 -0.49 -3.95
CA ALA A 223 -13.67 -1.42 -3.91
C ALA A 223 -14.95 -0.74 -3.42
N LEU A 224 -14.88 0.10 -2.39
CA LEU A 224 -16.02 0.89 -1.95
C LEU A 224 -16.56 1.79 -3.07
N ALA A 225 -15.67 2.45 -3.83
CA ALA A 225 -16.07 3.26 -4.98
C ALA A 225 -16.89 2.44 -5.99
N LEU A 226 -16.49 1.19 -6.29
CA LEU A 226 -17.19 0.31 -7.22
C LEU A 226 -18.64 -0.03 -6.79
N THR A 227 -18.98 0.11 -5.52
CA THR A 227 -20.35 -0.08 -5.03
C THR A 227 -21.28 1.06 -5.43
N LEU A 228 -20.73 2.25 -5.68
CA LEU A 228 -21.51 3.44 -6.02
C LEU A 228 -21.83 3.47 -7.51
N PRO A 229 -23.04 3.90 -7.92
CA PRO A 229 -23.34 4.23 -9.31
C PRO A 229 -22.36 5.26 -9.87
N ARG A 230 -22.08 5.19 -11.19
CA ARG A 230 -21.15 6.12 -11.86
C ARG A 230 -21.44 7.59 -11.54
N HIS A 231 -22.69 8.03 -11.70
CA HIS A 231 -23.02 9.43 -11.50
C HIS A 231 -22.77 9.87 -10.06
N GLU A 232 -23.02 9.00 -9.06
CA GLU A 232 -22.72 9.30 -7.65
C GLU A 232 -21.22 9.35 -7.37
N ARG A 233 -20.42 8.45 -7.97
CA ARG A 233 -18.96 8.43 -7.82
C ARG A 233 -18.31 9.75 -8.22
N LYS A 234 -18.87 10.44 -9.22
CA LYS A 234 -18.35 11.71 -9.77
C LYS A 234 -19.17 12.93 -9.36
N MET A 235 -20.14 12.78 -8.45
CA MET A 235 -20.93 13.88 -7.93
C MET A 235 -20.32 14.40 -6.65
N PHE A 236 -19.51 15.45 -6.77
CA PHE A 236 -18.86 16.09 -5.64
C PHE A 236 -19.66 17.31 -5.16
N SER A 237 -19.58 17.57 -3.86
CA SER A 237 -20.18 18.70 -3.17
C SER A 237 -19.11 19.64 -2.65
N GLY A 238 -19.49 20.88 -2.34
CA GLY A 238 -18.60 21.84 -1.67
C GLY A 238 -18.42 21.59 -0.17
N ARG A 239 -18.76 20.39 0.33
CA ARG A 239 -18.65 20.09 1.76
C ARG A 239 -17.18 20.13 2.20
N HIS A 240 -16.95 20.52 3.45
CA HIS A 240 -15.62 20.43 4.03
C HIS A 240 -15.22 18.97 4.18
N THR A 241 -14.08 18.59 3.61
CA THR A 241 -13.44 17.29 3.81
C THR A 241 -11.99 17.46 4.19
N TYR A 242 -11.49 16.53 4.98
CA TYR A 242 -10.09 16.44 5.37
C TYR A 242 -9.70 14.96 5.39
N GLY A 243 -8.40 14.70 5.47
CA GLY A 243 -7.93 13.36 5.77
C GLY A 243 -6.68 13.42 6.64
N GLY A 244 -5.83 12.43 6.46
CA GLY A 244 -4.76 12.13 7.39
C GLY A 244 -4.85 10.70 7.91
N ARG A 245 -4.06 10.44 8.94
CA ARG A 245 -3.91 9.12 9.55
C ARG A 245 -3.53 9.19 11.01
N CYS A 246 -3.85 8.12 11.73
CA CYS A 246 -3.33 7.84 13.06
C CYS A 246 -2.81 6.39 13.09
N THR A 247 -1.51 6.19 13.25
CA THR A 247 -0.91 4.85 13.37
C THR A 247 -0.65 4.54 14.83
N VAL A 248 -1.25 3.45 15.32
CA VAL A 248 -1.16 2.97 16.70
C VAL A 248 -0.19 1.80 16.77
N SER A 249 0.80 1.93 17.65
CA SER A 249 1.85 0.94 17.89
C SER A 249 2.04 0.71 19.38
N ALA A 250 2.82 -0.32 19.74
CA ALA A 250 3.25 -0.55 21.13
C ALA A 250 4.02 0.64 21.74
N ARG A 251 4.61 1.51 20.91
CA ARG A 251 5.37 2.69 21.34
C ARG A 251 4.49 3.94 21.52
N GLY A 252 3.22 3.88 21.11
CA GLY A 252 2.29 5.01 21.14
C GLY A 252 1.61 5.23 19.79
N ALA A 253 0.87 6.33 19.69
CA ALA A 253 0.19 6.75 18.48
C ALA A 253 0.98 7.87 17.77
N THR A 254 1.01 7.81 16.45
CA THR A 254 1.56 8.87 15.58
C THR A 254 0.47 9.38 14.66
N GLU A 255 0.41 10.68 14.44
CA GLU A 255 -0.72 11.34 13.78
C GLU A 255 -0.21 12.32 12.72
N SER A 256 -0.95 12.42 11.60
CA SER A 256 -0.64 13.36 10.53
C SER A 256 -1.93 13.76 9.81
N PHE A 257 -2.13 15.07 9.64
CA PHE A 257 -3.17 15.60 8.75
C PHE A 257 -2.69 15.55 7.30
N GLY A 258 -3.62 15.38 6.37
CA GLY A 258 -3.33 15.34 4.94
C GLY A 258 -4.58 15.52 4.08
N GLU A 259 -4.42 15.18 2.80
CA GLU A 259 -5.51 15.17 1.83
C GLU A 259 -6.63 14.21 2.22
N THR A 260 -7.83 14.48 1.72
CA THR A 260 -9.01 13.65 2.00
C THR A 260 -8.80 12.22 1.52
N ASN A 261 -9.25 11.24 2.32
CA ASN A 261 -9.15 9.83 1.95
C ASN A 261 -10.22 9.44 0.91
N VAL A 262 -11.35 10.14 0.88
CA VAL A 262 -12.49 9.92 -0.03
C VAL A 262 -12.90 11.26 -0.63
N PRO A 263 -13.27 11.35 -1.92
CA PRO A 263 -13.75 12.60 -2.50
C PRO A 263 -14.94 13.19 -1.72
N PRO A 264 -15.22 14.50 -1.83
CA PRO A 264 -16.31 15.15 -1.13
C PRO A 264 -17.67 14.81 -1.75
N LEU A 265 -18.09 13.55 -1.68
CA LEU A 265 -19.31 13.03 -2.31
C LEU A 265 -20.54 13.85 -1.95
N MET A 266 -21.46 14.03 -2.90
CA MET A 266 -22.73 14.70 -2.67
C MET A 266 -23.57 13.98 -1.61
N HIS A 267 -23.50 12.66 -1.61
CA HIS A 267 -24.14 11.79 -0.63
C HIS A 267 -23.14 10.82 -0.03
N ASP A 268 -23.29 10.50 1.25
CA ASP A 268 -22.38 9.59 1.94
C ASP A 268 -22.50 8.19 1.33
N ALA A 269 -21.36 7.54 1.08
CA ALA A 269 -21.30 6.11 0.85
C ALA A 269 -21.62 5.39 2.18
N VAL A 270 -22.48 4.38 2.17
CA VAL A 270 -22.99 3.78 3.42
C VAL A 270 -22.57 2.32 3.52
N VAL A 271 -21.63 1.96 4.39
CA VAL A 271 -21.27 0.55 4.60
C VAL A 271 -22.36 -0.15 5.41
N GLU A 272 -22.89 -1.25 4.86
CA GLU A 272 -23.99 -2.04 5.43
C GLU A 272 -23.63 -3.53 5.50
N ALA A 273 -24.46 -4.32 6.18
CA ALA A 273 -24.25 -5.76 6.32
C ALA A 273 -24.15 -6.50 4.98
N GLN A 274 -24.85 -6.01 3.93
CA GLN A 274 -24.79 -6.58 2.58
C GLN A 274 -23.43 -6.41 1.90
N ASP A 275 -22.58 -5.51 2.38
CA ASP A 275 -21.23 -5.31 1.85
C ASP A 275 -20.21 -6.31 2.41
N HIS A 276 -20.52 -6.93 3.56
CA HIS A 276 -19.57 -7.80 4.28
C HIS A 276 -19.04 -8.97 3.43
N PRO A 277 -19.83 -9.62 2.55
CA PRO A 277 -19.32 -10.71 1.70
C PRO A 277 -18.16 -10.27 0.79
N TRP A 278 -18.30 -9.16 0.05
CA TRP A 278 -17.23 -8.69 -0.83
C TRP A 278 -16.04 -8.15 -0.03
N MET A 279 -16.29 -7.56 1.15
CA MET A 279 -15.23 -7.11 2.05
C MET A 279 -14.39 -8.28 2.58
N ALA A 280 -15.02 -9.43 2.87
CA ALA A 280 -14.32 -10.65 3.26
C ALA A 280 -13.46 -11.21 2.11
N VAL A 281 -13.97 -11.18 0.87
CA VAL A 281 -13.18 -11.54 -0.34
C VAL A 281 -11.96 -10.64 -0.44
N LEU A 282 -12.14 -9.32 -0.30
CA LEU A 282 -11.03 -8.38 -0.38
C LEU A 282 -10.00 -8.62 0.75
N ALA A 283 -10.44 -8.86 1.97
CA ALA A 283 -9.56 -9.14 3.11
C ALA A 283 -8.68 -10.37 2.84
N ALA A 284 -9.24 -11.43 2.25
CA ALA A 284 -8.47 -12.61 1.85
C ALA A 284 -7.44 -12.27 0.76
N LYS A 285 -7.83 -11.50 -0.27
CA LYS A 285 -6.91 -11.09 -1.36
C LYS A 285 -5.76 -10.21 -0.88
N LEU A 286 -6.00 -9.31 0.09
CA LEU A 286 -4.96 -8.43 0.66
C LEU A 286 -3.90 -9.18 1.49
N LEU A 287 -4.20 -10.41 1.93
CA LEU A 287 -3.25 -11.31 2.59
C LEU A 287 -2.63 -12.32 1.63
N SER A 288 -3.22 -12.51 0.46
CA SER A 288 -2.81 -13.52 -0.51
C SER A 288 -1.40 -13.27 -1.05
N GLY A 289 -0.61 -14.35 -1.10
CA GLY A 289 0.67 -14.38 -1.79
C GLY A 289 0.54 -14.54 -3.31
N ASP A 290 -0.66 -14.80 -3.81
CA ASP A 290 -0.92 -15.09 -5.22
C ASP A 290 -0.73 -13.85 -6.12
N ASN A 291 -0.22 -14.07 -7.33
CA ASN A 291 0.03 -12.97 -8.26
C ASN A 291 -1.25 -12.41 -8.87
N THR A 292 -2.29 -13.21 -9.03
CA THR A 292 -3.60 -12.78 -9.53
C THR A 292 -4.27 -11.87 -8.51
N ASP A 293 -4.29 -12.26 -7.22
CA ASP A 293 -4.86 -11.43 -6.16
C ASP A 293 -4.12 -10.09 -6.00
N LYS A 294 -2.79 -10.08 -6.15
CA LYS A 294 -2.01 -8.84 -6.16
C LYS A 294 -2.38 -7.93 -7.33
N ARG A 295 -2.63 -8.51 -8.51
CA ARG A 295 -3.08 -7.78 -9.71
C ARG A 295 -4.47 -7.16 -9.47
N HIS A 296 -5.38 -7.91 -8.85
CA HIS A 296 -6.70 -7.43 -8.47
C HIS A 296 -6.61 -6.25 -7.49
N CYS A 297 -5.82 -6.37 -6.43
CA CYS A 297 -5.63 -5.28 -5.46
C CYS A 297 -5.04 -4.03 -6.13
N ARG A 298 -4.07 -4.20 -7.03
CA ARG A 298 -3.48 -3.09 -7.79
C ARG A 298 -4.50 -2.41 -8.71
N ALA A 299 -5.39 -3.16 -9.35
CA ALA A 299 -6.45 -2.60 -10.16
C ALA A 299 -7.39 -1.70 -9.33
N LEU A 300 -7.73 -2.14 -8.11
CA LEU A 300 -8.51 -1.34 -7.16
C LEU A 300 -7.74 -0.09 -6.69
N GLU A 301 -6.43 -0.17 -6.47
CA GLU A 301 -5.61 1.01 -6.17
C GLU A 301 -5.66 2.05 -7.30
N TYR A 302 -5.59 1.62 -8.57
CA TYR A 302 -5.71 2.52 -9.70
C TYR A 302 -7.11 3.11 -9.83
N PHE A 303 -8.15 2.29 -9.60
CA PHE A 303 -9.53 2.77 -9.60
C PHE A 303 -9.76 3.83 -8.52
N TYR A 304 -9.21 3.63 -7.32
CA TYR A 304 -9.22 4.61 -6.25
C TYR A 304 -8.51 5.91 -6.65
N ARG A 305 -7.31 5.82 -7.24
CA ARG A 305 -6.58 7.01 -7.72
C ARG A 305 -7.34 7.77 -8.79
N ALA A 306 -8.09 7.07 -9.65
CA ALA A 306 -8.93 7.68 -10.67
C ALA A 306 -10.19 8.36 -10.10
N TRP A 307 -10.56 8.05 -8.86
CA TRP A 307 -11.82 8.48 -8.27
C TRP A 307 -11.93 10.00 -8.07
N PRO A 308 -10.99 10.68 -7.37
CA PRO A 308 -11.06 12.14 -7.20
C PRO A 308 -10.72 12.93 -8.46
N LEU A 309 -10.08 12.31 -9.45
CA LEU A 309 -9.57 12.99 -10.63
C LEU A 309 -10.67 13.43 -11.59
N ASP A 310 -10.36 14.49 -12.33
CA ASP A 310 -11.17 14.95 -13.45
C ASP A 310 -11.25 13.86 -14.54
N PRO A 311 -12.31 13.85 -15.37
CA PRO A 311 -12.53 12.80 -16.36
C PRO A 311 -11.30 12.51 -17.25
N ASN A 312 -10.64 13.54 -17.78
CA ASN A 312 -9.46 13.42 -18.65
C ASN A 312 -8.27 12.76 -17.93
N GLU A 313 -7.99 13.14 -16.69
CA GLU A 313 -6.89 12.58 -15.88
C GLU A 313 -7.18 11.14 -15.43
N SER A 314 -8.46 10.82 -15.19
CA SER A 314 -8.91 9.50 -14.76
C SER A 314 -8.73 8.43 -15.85
N PHE A 315 -8.74 8.83 -17.13
CA PHE A 315 -8.67 7.93 -18.28
C PHE A 315 -7.45 7.00 -18.25
N SER A 316 -6.25 7.57 -18.00
CA SER A 316 -5.00 6.81 -17.94
C SER A 316 -4.98 5.82 -16.77
N HIS A 317 -5.49 6.25 -15.60
CA HIS A 317 -5.57 5.42 -14.40
C HIS A 317 -6.52 4.24 -14.57
N LEU A 318 -7.68 4.44 -15.22
CA LEU A 318 -8.63 3.36 -15.50
C LEU A 318 -8.01 2.30 -16.41
N PHE A 319 -7.25 2.72 -17.43
CA PHE A 319 -6.51 1.77 -18.26
C PHE A 319 -5.39 1.05 -17.53
N MET A 320 -4.63 1.74 -16.67
CA MET A 320 -3.64 1.07 -15.81
C MET A 320 -4.29 0.01 -14.90
N GLY A 321 -5.51 0.26 -14.42
CA GLY A 321 -6.31 -0.71 -13.69
C GLY A 321 -6.68 -1.93 -14.55
N MET A 322 -7.20 -1.70 -15.76
CA MET A 322 -7.55 -2.76 -16.72
C MET A 322 -6.31 -3.60 -17.09
N ASP A 323 -5.19 -2.94 -17.38
CA ASP A 323 -3.92 -3.60 -17.69
C ASP A 323 -3.35 -4.38 -16.51
N SER A 324 -3.65 -3.97 -15.27
CA SER A 324 -3.23 -4.73 -14.09
C SER A 324 -3.87 -6.11 -14.03
N ILE A 325 -5.12 -6.25 -14.48
CA ILE A 325 -5.84 -7.53 -14.51
C ILE A 325 -5.57 -8.29 -15.81
N PHE A 326 -5.76 -7.62 -16.94
CA PHE A 326 -5.82 -8.25 -18.27
C PHE A 326 -4.55 -8.06 -19.11
N GLY A 327 -3.62 -7.21 -18.67
CA GLY A 327 -2.40 -6.93 -19.42
C GLY A 327 -1.51 -8.17 -19.50
N ASP A 328 -1.44 -8.74 -20.71
CA ASP A 328 -0.36 -9.64 -21.13
C ASP A 328 0.71 -8.81 -21.86
N SER A 329 1.96 -8.93 -21.43
CA SER A 329 3.13 -8.30 -22.08
C SER A 329 3.23 -8.54 -23.59
N SER A 330 2.62 -9.60 -24.12
CA SER A 330 2.64 -9.96 -25.54
C SER A 330 1.33 -9.69 -26.29
N GLN A 331 0.18 -9.61 -25.61
CA GLN A 331 -1.16 -9.50 -26.23
C GLN A 331 -2.17 -8.64 -25.44
N ALA A 332 -1.72 -7.60 -24.73
CA ALA A 332 -2.55 -6.77 -23.84
C ALA A 332 -3.88 -6.31 -24.45
N THR A 333 -3.88 -5.85 -25.71
CA THR A 333 -5.09 -5.37 -26.41
C THR A 333 -6.13 -6.48 -26.57
N GLN A 334 -5.70 -7.68 -26.98
CA GLN A 334 -6.60 -8.82 -27.24
C GLN A 334 -7.17 -9.39 -25.94
N ALA A 335 -6.35 -9.49 -24.90
CA ALA A 335 -6.78 -9.96 -23.58
C ALA A 335 -7.83 -9.03 -22.95
N VAL A 336 -7.70 -7.70 -23.14
CA VAL A 336 -8.74 -6.74 -22.71
C VAL A 336 -10.02 -6.94 -23.52
N ILE A 337 -9.93 -7.16 -24.83
CA ILE A 337 -11.13 -7.41 -25.68
C ILE A 337 -11.89 -8.66 -25.21
N GLU A 338 -11.19 -9.76 -24.97
CA GLU A 338 -11.79 -11.00 -24.49
C GLU A 338 -12.42 -10.83 -23.11
N ALA A 339 -11.75 -10.12 -22.21
CA ALA A 339 -12.26 -9.83 -20.88
C ALA A 339 -13.54 -8.98 -20.92
N VAL A 340 -13.57 -7.90 -21.71
CA VAL A 340 -14.76 -7.05 -21.86
C VAL A 340 -15.91 -7.83 -22.50
N THR A 341 -15.62 -8.68 -23.49
CA THR A 341 -16.64 -9.52 -24.14
C THR A 341 -17.23 -10.54 -23.16
N LYS A 342 -16.40 -11.13 -22.31
CA LYS A 342 -16.82 -12.15 -21.33
C LYS A 342 -17.51 -11.58 -20.10
N HIS A 343 -17.04 -10.45 -19.59
CA HIS A 343 -17.42 -9.91 -18.27
C HIS A 343 -18.11 -8.54 -18.32
N GLY A 344 -18.12 -7.84 -19.46
CA GLY A 344 -18.70 -6.50 -19.58
C GLY A 344 -20.24 -6.48 -19.49
N GLY A 345 -20.92 -7.58 -19.82
CA GLY A 345 -22.38 -7.73 -19.69
C GLY A 345 -23.21 -6.96 -20.74
N PHE A 346 -22.57 -6.26 -21.67
CA PHE A 346 -23.17 -5.69 -22.88
C PHE A 346 -22.34 -6.13 -24.07
N ALA A 347 -23.00 -6.41 -25.21
CA ALA A 347 -22.29 -6.61 -26.47
C ALA A 347 -21.67 -5.27 -26.89
N PHE A 348 -20.52 -4.94 -26.32
CA PHE A 348 -19.79 -3.75 -26.72
C PHE A 348 -19.22 -3.99 -28.13
N PRO A 349 -19.55 -3.13 -29.12
CA PRO A 349 -19.09 -3.37 -30.48
C PRO A 349 -17.57 -3.46 -30.53
N TYR A 350 -17.05 -4.51 -31.18
CA TYR A 350 -15.61 -4.75 -31.29
C TYR A 350 -14.86 -3.52 -31.85
N GLU A 351 -15.40 -2.88 -32.88
CA GLU A 351 -14.80 -1.67 -33.47
C GLU A 351 -14.81 -0.47 -32.50
N ARG A 352 -15.79 -0.38 -31.59
CA ARG A 352 -15.82 0.66 -30.54
C ARG A 352 -14.71 0.41 -29.53
N LEU A 353 -14.56 -0.84 -29.08
CA LEU A 353 -13.49 -1.22 -28.17
C LEU A 353 -12.10 -1.01 -28.75
N LYS A 354 -11.92 -1.37 -30.03
CA LYS A 354 -10.66 -1.18 -30.75
C LYS A 354 -10.28 0.30 -30.83
N LEU A 355 -11.24 1.19 -31.08
CA LEU A 355 -10.99 2.63 -31.11
C LEU A 355 -10.65 3.17 -29.71
N LEU A 356 -11.33 2.67 -28.67
CA LEU A 356 -11.05 3.00 -27.26
C LEU A 356 -9.63 2.57 -26.83
N LEU A 357 -9.19 1.38 -27.24
CA LEU A 357 -7.82 0.89 -27.01
C LEU A 357 -6.79 1.65 -27.86
N GLY A 358 -7.19 2.11 -29.04
CA GLY A 358 -6.38 3.02 -29.85
C GLY A 358 -6.13 4.36 -29.16
N LEU A 359 -7.12 4.90 -28.46
CA LEU A 359 -7.02 6.12 -27.65
C LEU A 359 -6.03 5.94 -26.48
N ARG A 360 -6.12 4.83 -25.75
CA ARG A 360 -5.15 4.45 -24.70
C ARG A 360 -3.71 4.58 -25.19
N ALA A 361 -3.38 3.99 -26.33
CA ALA A 361 -2.02 4.03 -26.86
C ALA A 361 -1.54 5.46 -27.13
N THR A 362 -2.42 6.33 -27.63
CA THR A 362 -2.08 7.74 -27.87
C THR A 362 -1.86 8.51 -26.56
N VAL A 363 -2.71 8.31 -25.55
CA VAL A 363 -2.62 9.03 -24.27
C VAL A 363 -1.44 8.54 -23.44
N ILE A 364 -1.28 7.21 -23.27
CA ILE A 364 -0.24 6.63 -22.41
C ILE A 364 1.17 6.82 -22.99
N HIS A 365 1.32 6.81 -24.32
CA HIS A 365 2.63 6.97 -24.96
C HIS A 365 2.95 8.43 -25.33
N GLY A 366 2.17 9.40 -24.83
CA GLY A 366 2.48 10.83 -24.95
C GLY A 366 2.16 11.45 -26.31
N GLY A 367 1.36 10.79 -27.15
CA GLY A 367 0.88 11.34 -28.41
C GLY A 367 -0.24 12.38 -28.24
N ALA A 368 -1.00 12.30 -27.13
CA ALA A 368 -1.98 13.31 -26.71
C ALA A 368 -2.07 13.29 -25.17
N PRO A 369 -1.43 14.23 -24.45
CA PRO A 369 -1.45 14.24 -22.99
C PRO A 369 -2.84 14.51 -22.41
N ASP A 370 -3.67 15.27 -23.12
CA ASP A 370 -5.12 15.32 -22.91
C ASP A 370 -5.82 14.37 -23.90
N VAL A 371 -6.81 13.60 -23.43
CA VAL A 371 -7.57 12.68 -24.28
C VAL A 371 -8.35 13.44 -25.36
N HIS A 372 -8.76 14.67 -25.08
CA HIS A 372 -9.50 15.52 -26.01
C HIS A 372 -8.65 16.01 -27.19
N ASP A 373 -7.31 16.04 -27.04
CA ASP A 373 -6.39 16.44 -28.11
C ASP A 373 -6.17 15.33 -29.15
N SER A 374 -6.74 14.14 -28.94
CA SER A 374 -6.59 13.01 -29.86
C SER A 374 -7.63 13.03 -30.97
N ASP A 375 -7.19 12.94 -32.24
CA ASP A 375 -8.09 12.69 -33.38
C ASP A 375 -8.99 11.45 -33.19
N LYS A 376 -8.49 10.46 -32.42
CA LYS A 376 -9.27 9.26 -32.11
C LYS A 376 -10.42 9.54 -31.16
N TYR A 377 -10.33 10.57 -30.32
CA TYR A 377 -11.41 10.99 -29.40
C TYR A 377 -12.53 11.61 -30.21
N HIS A 378 -12.21 12.55 -31.11
CA HIS A 378 -13.18 13.13 -32.02
C HIS A 378 -13.86 12.06 -32.86
N ARG A 379 -13.09 11.16 -33.49
CA ARG A 379 -13.63 10.05 -34.26
C ARG A 379 -14.54 9.14 -33.42
N TYR A 380 -14.17 8.87 -32.17
CA TYR A 380 -14.99 8.06 -31.26
C TYR A 380 -16.34 8.71 -31.00
N TYR A 381 -16.31 9.98 -30.62
CA TYR A 381 -17.49 10.76 -30.31
C TYR A 381 -18.40 10.92 -31.54
N GLU A 382 -17.84 11.24 -32.71
CA GLU A 382 -18.59 11.37 -33.96
C GLU A 382 -19.24 10.05 -34.40
N THR A 383 -18.57 8.91 -34.21
CA THR A 383 -19.06 7.60 -34.65
C THR A 383 -20.14 7.06 -33.71
N TYR A 384 -19.98 7.23 -32.40
CA TYR A 384 -20.80 6.55 -31.40
C TYR A 384 -21.72 7.48 -30.59
N GLY A 385 -21.52 8.80 -30.65
CA GLY A 385 -22.29 9.79 -29.89
C GLY A 385 -22.05 9.76 -28.38
N ASP A 386 -21.06 9.00 -27.93
CA ASP A 386 -20.75 8.75 -26.53
C ASP A 386 -19.32 9.18 -26.18
N ASP A 387 -19.10 9.55 -24.93
CA ASP A 387 -17.78 9.94 -24.43
C ASP A 387 -16.95 8.69 -24.06
N PRO A 388 -15.77 8.48 -24.66
CA PRO A 388 -14.92 7.33 -24.39
C PRO A 388 -14.45 7.22 -22.93
N ILE A 389 -14.37 8.34 -22.20
CA ILE A 389 -14.02 8.36 -20.77
C ILE A 389 -15.13 7.68 -19.96
N ILE A 390 -16.40 7.96 -20.30
CA ILE A 390 -17.56 7.36 -19.66
C ILE A 390 -17.56 5.85 -19.90
N ASP A 391 -17.31 5.43 -21.13
CA ASP A 391 -17.30 4.02 -21.49
C ASP A 391 -16.22 3.24 -20.75
N ILE A 392 -14.98 3.74 -20.71
CA ILE A 392 -13.91 3.02 -20.02
C ILE A 392 -14.18 2.91 -18.51
N GLU A 393 -14.81 3.92 -17.90
CA GLU A 393 -15.19 3.86 -16.49
C GLU A 393 -16.25 2.78 -16.24
N LEU A 394 -17.29 2.71 -17.09
CA LEU A 394 -18.34 1.70 -16.99
C LEU A 394 -17.80 0.28 -17.24
N ILE A 395 -16.94 0.13 -18.26
CA ILE A 395 -16.26 -1.13 -18.60
C ILE A 395 -15.41 -1.59 -17.41
N ALA A 396 -14.53 -0.71 -16.90
CA ALA A 396 -13.63 -1.04 -15.80
C ALA A 396 -14.41 -1.44 -14.55
N ALA A 397 -15.44 -0.65 -14.18
CA ALA A 397 -16.23 -0.94 -12.99
C ALA A 397 -16.90 -2.32 -13.06
N ARG A 398 -17.49 -2.68 -14.20
CA ARG A 398 -18.12 -3.99 -14.40
C ARG A 398 -17.12 -5.13 -14.42
N CYS A 399 -16.04 -4.98 -15.19
CA CYS A 399 -14.99 -6.01 -15.26
C CYS A 399 -14.37 -6.26 -13.88
N PHE A 400 -14.14 -5.21 -13.08
CA PHE A 400 -13.56 -5.36 -11.75
C PHE A 400 -14.53 -6.04 -10.79
N ARG A 401 -15.83 -5.71 -10.82
CA ARG A 401 -16.86 -6.42 -10.04
C ARG A 401 -16.90 -7.90 -10.37
N ALA A 402 -16.95 -8.24 -11.66
CA ALA A 402 -17.03 -9.62 -12.11
C ALA A 402 -15.76 -10.41 -11.80
N VAL A 403 -14.58 -9.86 -12.08
CA VAL A 403 -13.31 -10.62 -12.01
C VAL A 403 -12.69 -10.62 -10.61
N ILE A 404 -12.83 -9.54 -9.86
CA ILE A 404 -12.22 -9.44 -8.51
C ILE A 404 -13.12 -10.08 -7.47
N PHE A 405 -14.45 -9.95 -7.62
CA PHE A 405 -15.40 -10.32 -6.58
C PHE A 405 -16.37 -11.43 -7.00
N ASP A 406 -16.23 -12.00 -8.21
CA ASP A 406 -17.15 -13.02 -8.74
C ASP A 406 -18.62 -12.56 -8.61
N ASP A 407 -18.86 -11.28 -8.93
CA ASP A 407 -20.15 -10.56 -8.83
C ASP A 407 -20.74 -10.43 -7.41
N LEU A 408 -19.98 -10.77 -6.36
CA LEU A 408 -20.39 -10.54 -4.95
C LEU A 408 -20.40 -9.07 -4.53
N LEU A 409 -19.83 -8.17 -5.34
CA LEU A 409 -19.86 -6.72 -5.13
C LEU A 409 -20.91 -6.10 -6.05
N PRO A 410 -22.18 -5.97 -5.61
CA PRO A 410 -23.21 -5.35 -6.43
C PRO A 410 -22.99 -3.84 -6.54
N GLU A 411 -23.39 -3.27 -7.67
CA GLU A 411 -23.62 -1.83 -7.77
C GLU A 411 -24.92 -1.48 -7.05
N ARG A 412 -24.89 -0.43 -6.24
CA ARG A 412 -26.06 0.02 -5.49
C ARG A 412 -27.10 0.64 -6.42
N PRO A 413 -28.39 0.57 -6.05
CA PRO A 413 -29.41 1.33 -6.75
C PRO A 413 -29.13 2.84 -6.67
N ASP A 414 -29.51 3.57 -7.72
CA ASP A 414 -29.44 5.03 -7.73
C ASP A 414 -30.40 5.61 -6.69
N ARG A 415 -29.89 6.37 -5.72
CA ARG A 415 -30.73 7.00 -4.68
C ARG A 415 -31.78 7.93 -5.26
N ARG A 416 -31.54 8.52 -6.44
CA ARG A 416 -32.54 9.33 -7.15
C ARG A 416 -33.71 8.49 -7.64
N GLU A 417 -33.43 7.28 -8.10
CA GLU A 417 -34.49 6.33 -8.48
C GLU A 417 -35.28 5.86 -7.28
N GLU A 418 -34.62 5.61 -6.14
CA GLU A 418 -35.30 5.28 -4.88
C GLU A 418 -36.19 6.42 -4.38
N MET A 419 -35.70 7.67 -4.42
CA MET A 419 -36.50 8.86 -4.10
C MET A 419 -37.69 9.05 -5.04
N ARG A 420 -37.54 8.75 -6.34
CA ARG A 420 -38.66 8.78 -7.30
C ARG A 420 -39.68 7.68 -7.02
N ARG A 421 -39.22 6.45 -6.73
CA ARG A 421 -40.08 5.29 -6.44
C ARG A 421 -40.84 5.43 -5.12
N SER A 422 -40.24 6.05 -4.11
CA SER A 422 -40.91 6.35 -2.83
C SER A 422 -41.98 7.45 -3.00
N LYS A 423 -41.69 8.49 -3.79
CA LYS A 423 -42.67 9.55 -4.12
C LYS A 423 -43.82 9.09 -5.02
N SER A 424 -43.64 8.04 -5.82
CA SER A 424 -44.72 7.46 -6.64
C SER A 424 -45.58 6.44 -5.89
N ARG A 425 -45.17 6.03 -4.69
CA ARG A 425 -45.89 5.09 -3.81
C ARG A 425 -46.66 5.78 -2.68
N ALA A 426 -46.34 7.04 -2.41
CA ALA A 426 -47.09 7.94 -1.55
C ALA A 426 -48.10 8.71 -2.42
#